data_AF-A0A8I0JB12-F1
#
_entry.id   AF-A0A8I0JB12-F1
#
_cell.length_a   1.000
_cell.length_b   1.000
_cell.length_c   1.000
_cell.angle_alpha   90.00
_cell.angle_beta   90.00
_cell.angle_gamma   90.00
#
_symmetry.space_group_name_H-M   'P 1'
#
loop_
_entity.id
_entity.type
_entity.pdbx_description
1 polymer ?
#
loop_
_entity_poly.entity_id
_entity_poly.type
_entity_poly.pdbx_seq_one_letter_code
_entity_poly.pdbx_strand_id
1 'polypeptide(L)'
;MAIGASQRLHDGVAAVETMTRFAVAVLALASGVYTYLGVRSILDGSPTAVFFAAVIYSASVSVGIYAFWSYMARFYPHITTHRGRASMLGVMALGAAMILAMSSWLNAAALAGSAALEQHLAETVEDYTADLDQAHQNALAAQSLLPDIQRASERFAQLAQSERQSGALTGTTGSGSVVQLLSQMSAQMKDLESGINASREQVTTLFNQGQKRLEAMRTLVSAPGAIEPRADQFSSEVVALTGVIASLGQTSIAPSIRRAADDLSLGFIAPVADGGDADLVDRQDRVMATVRASVAAQSKVLSEAADEILARTPVKEHRFVPLSSAEAVLRYAADFIPAWAGAVSIDLLPGVLVFILAVVHGAIRKQEESMPFAERITAAELLQALEVRHALTNNGVNLEQAVAEPEPEKGLEEPNNITSLDPRTRPKDRSNEDR
;
A
#
# COMPACT_ATOMS: atom_id res chain seq x y z
N MET A 1 -38.35 -42.64 -24.51
CA MET A 1 -36.99 -42.03 -24.49
C MET A 1 -36.81 -40.97 -23.40
N ALA A 2 -37.85 -40.17 -23.03
CA ALA A 2 -37.74 -39.13 -22.00
C ALA A 2 -37.45 -39.64 -20.58
N ILE A 3 -38.06 -40.78 -20.18
CA ILE A 3 -37.87 -41.39 -18.84
C ILE A 3 -36.39 -41.68 -18.54
N GLY A 4 -35.66 -42.22 -19.53
CA GLY A 4 -34.23 -42.52 -19.36
C GLY A 4 -33.33 -41.28 -19.29
N ALA A 5 -33.76 -40.11 -19.76
CA ALA A 5 -33.00 -38.87 -19.63
C ALA A 5 -33.19 -38.23 -18.25
N SER A 6 -34.43 -38.18 -17.76
CA SER A 6 -34.75 -37.63 -16.42
C SER A 6 -34.17 -38.50 -15.30
N GLN A 7 -34.26 -39.83 -15.43
CA GLN A 7 -33.68 -40.75 -14.44
C GLN A 7 -32.16 -40.62 -14.34
N ARG A 8 -31.47 -40.48 -15.49
CA ARG A 8 -30.01 -40.23 -15.51
C ARG A 8 -29.63 -38.89 -14.86
N LEU A 9 -30.48 -37.86 -14.98
CA LEU A 9 -30.27 -36.59 -14.30
C LEU A 9 -30.51 -36.70 -12.79
N HIS A 10 -31.53 -37.44 -12.35
CA HIS A 10 -31.80 -37.70 -10.93
C HIS A 10 -30.66 -38.49 -10.27
N ASP A 11 -30.18 -39.56 -10.90
CA ASP A 11 -29.03 -40.34 -10.41
C ASP A 11 -27.76 -39.48 -10.38
N GLY A 12 -27.57 -38.65 -11.42
CA GLY A 12 -26.49 -37.67 -11.48
C GLY A 12 -26.57 -36.62 -10.37
N VAL A 13 -27.77 -36.12 -10.04
CA VAL A 13 -27.97 -35.14 -8.97
C VAL A 13 -27.65 -35.73 -7.60
N ALA A 14 -28.08 -36.96 -7.29
CA ALA A 14 -27.77 -37.59 -6.00
C ALA A 14 -26.25 -37.76 -5.80
N ALA A 15 -25.54 -38.16 -6.87
CA ALA A 15 -24.08 -38.26 -6.86
C ALA A 15 -23.41 -36.88 -6.72
N VAL A 16 -23.89 -35.87 -7.45
CA VAL A 16 -23.37 -34.50 -7.40
C VAL A 16 -23.67 -33.83 -6.05
N GLU A 17 -24.82 -34.09 -5.42
CA GLU A 17 -25.15 -33.53 -4.11
C GLU A 17 -24.22 -34.07 -3.03
N THR A 18 -23.94 -35.38 -3.06
CA THR A 18 -22.96 -35.99 -2.15
C THR A 18 -21.58 -35.39 -2.36
N MET A 19 -21.11 -35.33 -3.62
CA MET A 19 -19.84 -34.71 -3.96
C MET A 19 -19.78 -33.23 -3.55
N THR A 20 -20.87 -32.48 -3.73
CA THR A 20 -20.95 -31.06 -3.38
C THR A 20 -20.79 -30.85 -1.88
N ARG A 21 -21.42 -31.68 -1.04
CA ARG A 21 -21.24 -31.61 0.42
C ARG A 21 -19.79 -31.81 0.83
N PHE A 22 -19.11 -32.81 0.24
CA PHE A 22 -17.68 -33.01 0.48
C PHE A 22 -16.83 -31.86 -0.04
N ALA A 23 -17.11 -31.34 -1.24
CA ALA A 23 -16.38 -30.22 -1.82
C ALA A 23 -16.51 -28.95 -0.95
N VAL A 24 -17.72 -28.62 -0.49
CA VAL A 24 -17.96 -27.48 0.40
C VAL A 24 -17.29 -27.69 1.76
N ALA A 25 -17.30 -28.91 2.31
CA ALA A 25 -16.59 -29.23 3.54
C ALA A 25 -15.07 -29.02 3.41
N VAL A 26 -14.48 -29.48 2.30
CA VAL A 26 -13.04 -29.32 2.02
C VAL A 26 -12.69 -27.85 1.83
N LEU A 27 -13.49 -27.08 1.08
CA LEU A 27 -13.26 -25.64 0.87
C LEU A 27 -13.40 -24.84 2.17
N ALA A 28 -14.42 -25.14 2.98
CA ALA A 28 -14.60 -24.50 4.28
C ALA A 28 -13.48 -24.85 5.26
N LEU A 29 -12.96 -26.08 5.22
CA LEU A 29 -11.80 -26.48 6.01
C LEU A 29 -10.53 -25.77 5.55
N ALA A 30 -10.29 -25.71 4.23
CA ALA A 30 -9.17 -24.98 3.67
C ALA A 30 -9.20 -23.50 4.08
N SER A 31 -10.37 -22.84 3.94
CA SER A 31 -10.57 -21.47 4.41
C SER A 31 -10.33 -21.33 5.91
N GLY A 32 -10.79 -22.28 6.72
CA GLY A 32 -10.52 -22.31 8.16
C GLY A 32 -9.03 -22.41 8.50
N VAL A 33 -8.27 -23.27 7.81
CA VAL A 33 -6.81 -23.40 8.01
C VAL A 33 -6.09 -22.10 7.68
N TYR A 34 -6.42 -21.46 6.56
CA TYR A 34 -5.81 -20.18 6.19
C TYR A 34 -6.24 -19.05 7.13
N THR A 35 -7.50 -19.03 7.57
CA THR A 35 -7.98 -18.10 8.59
C THR A 35 -7.20 -18.27 9.89
N TYR A 36 -6.93 -19.51 10.33
CA TYR A 36 -6.13 -19.78 11.52
C TYR A 36 -4.73 -19.17 11.41
N LEU A 37 -4.05 -19.38 10.27
CA LEU A 37 -2.72 -18.83 10.01
C LEU A 37 -2.75 -17.30 9.97
N GLY A 38 -3.74 -16.70 9.31
CA GLY A 38 -3.93 -15.26 9.23
C GLY A 38 -4.18 -14.63 10.61
N VAL A 39 -5.14 -15.14 11.39
CA VAL A 39 -5.47 -14.63 12.73
C VAL A 39 -4.28 -14.75 13.68
N ARG A 40 -3.57 -15.87 13.62
CA ARG A 40 -2.39 -16.10 14.47
C ARG A 40 -1.31 -15.04 14.24
N SER A 41 -1.19 -14.48 13.04
CA SER A 41 -0.22 -13.42 12.72
C SER A 41 -0.58 -12.03 13.26
N ILE A 42 -1.82 -11.85 13.76
CA ILE A 42 -2.34 -10.54 14.20
C ILE A 42 -2.57 -10.50 15.71
N LEU A 43 -2.80 -11.66 16.33
CA LEU A 43 -3.06 -11.74 17.76
C LEU A 43 -1.77 -11.65 18.58
N ASP A 44 -1.72 -10.65 19.45
CA ASP A 44 -0.70 -10.53 20.49
C ASP A 44 -1.11 -11.25 21.77
N GLY A 45 -0.17 -11.96 22.40
CA GLY A 45 -0.39 -12.59 23.70
C GLY A 45 0.49 -13.80 23.97
N SER A 46 0.15 -14.56 25.01
CA SER A 46 0.84 -15.81 25.28
C SER A 46 0.60 -16.81 24.13
N PRO A 47 1.58 -17.67 23.80
CA PRO A 47 1.42 -18.65 22.72
C PRO A 47 0.16 -19.50 22.86
N THR A 48 -0.21 -19.82 24.10
CA THR A 48 -1.41 -20.59 24.45
C THR A 48 -2.69 -19.81 24.17
N ALA A 49 -2.76 -18.53 24.56
CA ALA A 49 -3.93 -17.69 24.33
C ALA A 49 -4.16 -17.45 22.83
N VAL A 50 -3.10 -17.09 22.10
CA VAL A 50 -3.13 -16.90 20.64
C VAL A 50 -3.57 -18.19 19.94
N PHE A 51 -3.02 -19.34 20.34
CA PHE A 51 -3.41 -20.64 19.79
C PHE A 51 -4.91 -20.90 19.95
N PHE A 52 -5.46 -20.80 21.16
CA PHE A 52 -6.87 -21.08 21.40
C PHE A 52 -7.79 -20.07 20.72
N ALA A 53 -7.45 -18.77 20.74
CA ALA A 53 -8.23 -17.74 20.08
C ALA A 53 -8.29 -17.96 18.56
N ALA A 54 -7.15 -18.26 17.92
CA ALA A 54 -7.09 -18.56 16.50
C ALA A 54 -7.87 -19.83 16.14
N VAL A 55 -7.81 -20.89 16.97
CA VAL A 55 -8.60 -22.13 16.77
C VAL A 55 -10.10 -21.85 16.86
N ILE A 56 -10.55 -21.12 17.89
CA ILE A 56 -11.98 -20.81 18.08
C ILE A 56 -12.50 -19.97 16.92
N TYR A 57 -11.73 -18.95 16.51
CA TYR A 57 -12.11 -18.08 15.40
C TYR A 57 -12.18 -18.85 14.08
N SER A 58 -11.13 -19.58 13.71
CA SER A 58 -11.08 -20.36 12.47
C SER A 58 -12.15 -21.45 12.41
N ALA A 59 -12.41 -22.16 13.52
CA ALA A 59 -13.48 -23.15 13.60
C ALA A 59 -14.86 -22.49 13.40
N SER A 60 -15.10 -21.34 14.03
CA SER A 60 -16.36 -20.60 13.90
C SER A 60 -16.59 -20.13 12.46
N VAL A 61 -15.56 -19.57 11.82
CA VAL A 61 -15.61 -19.14 10.41
C VAL A 61 -15.83 -20.34 9.48
N SER A 62 -15.08 -21.44 9.66
CA SER A 62 -15.22 -22.65 8.85
C SER A 62 -16.63 -23.26 8.94
N VAL A 63 -17.17 -23.39 10.16
CA VAL A 63 -18.55 -23.87 10.37
C VAL A 63 -19.57 -22.90 9.75
N GLY A 64 -19.35 -21.58 9.88
CA GLY A 64 -20.21 -20.57 9.27
C GLY A 64 -20.25 -20.65 7.74
N ILE A 65 -19.07 -20.73 7.10
CA ILE A 65 -18.93 -20.89 5.64
C ILE A 65 -19.60 -22.19 5.18
N TYR A 66 -19.29 -23.31 5.86
CA TYR A 66 -19.88 -24.61 5.52
C TYR A 66 -21.40 -24.60 5.65
N ALA A 67 -21.94 -24.09 6.76
CA ALA A 67 -23.36 -24.02 7.01
C ALA A 67 -24.07 -23.12 5.98
N PHE A 68 -23.53 -21.91 5.74
CA PHE A 68 -24.09 -20.97 4.79
C PHE A 68 -24.19 -21.57 3.39
N TRP A 69 -23.08 -22.10 2.86
CA TRP A 69 -23.08 -22.68 1.52
C TRP A 69 -23.89 -23.97 1.43
N SER A 70 -23.93 -24.78 2.48
CA SER A 70 -24.81 -25.96 2.55
C SER A 70 -26.28 -25.58 2.49
N TYR A 71 -26.69 -24.53 3.20
CA TYR A 71 -28.07 -24.02 3.13
C TYR A 71 -28.40 -23.45 1.75
N MET A 72 -27.47 -22.70 1.14
CA MET A 72 -27.67 -22.16 -0.20
C MET A 72 -27.78 -23.27 -1.26
N ALA A 73 -26.90 -24.28 -1.22
CA ALA A 73 -26.94 -25.44 -2.10
C ALA A 73 -28.24 -26.24 -1.95
N ARG A 74 -28.77 -26.32 -0.72
CA ARG A 74 -30.01 -27.04 -0.44
C ARG A 74 -31.26 -26.27 -0.85
N PHE A 75 -31.39 -25.00 -0.52
CA PHE A 75 -32.65 -24.27 -0.67
C PHE A 75 -32.78 -23.51 -1.99
N TYR A 76 -31.70 -22.94 -2.51
CA TYR A 76 -31.78 -22.10 -3.71
C TYR A 76 -32.30 -22.85 -4.95
N PRO A 77 -31.88 -24.10 -5.25
CA PRO A 77 -32.37 -24.84 -6.42
C PRO A 77 -33.87 -25.15 -6.38
N HIS A 78 -34.46 -25.23 -5.18
CA HIS A 78 -35.85 -25.64 -4.96
C HIS A 78 -36.85 -24.48 -5.02
N ILE A 79 -36.39 -23.23 -4.96
CA ILE A 79 -37.26 -22.06 -4.99
C ILE A 79 -37.63 -21.72 -6.44
N THR A 80 -38.92 -21.78 -6.74
CA THR A 80 -39.46 -21.61 -8.09
C THR A 80 -39.96 -20.20 -8.38
N THR A 81 -40.38 -19.44 -7.35
CA THR A 81 -40.94 -18.10 -7.54
C THR A 81 -39.86 -17.08 -7.88
N HIS A 82 -40.13 -16.19 -8.84
CA HIS A 82 -39.18 -15.13 -9.23
C HIS A 82 -38.76 -14.24 -8.06
N ARG A 83 -39.72 -13.83 -7.22
CA ARG A 83 -39.45 -13.03 -6.01
C ARG A 83 -38.60 -13.79 -5.00
N GLY A 84 -38.88 -15.08 -4.76
CA GLY A 84 -38.11 -15.92 -3.85
C GLY A 84 -36.68 -16.18 -4.34
N ARG A 85 -36.48 -16.35 -5.65
CA ARG A 85 -35.14 -16.48 -6.23
C ARG A 85 -34.34 -15.18 -6.09
N ALA A 86 -34.96 -14.05 -6.36
CA ALA A 86 -34.33 -12.75 -6.20
C ALA A 86 -33.95 -12.46 -4.74
N SER A 87 -34.83 -12.77 -3.77
CA SER A 87 -34.51 -12.60 -2.36
C SER A 87 -33.36 -13.51 -1.92
N MET A 88 -33.33 -14.76 -2.38
CA MET A 88 -32.23 -15.69 -2.10
C MET A 88 -30.91 -15.24 -2.72
N LEU A 89 -30.92 -14.65 -3.92
CA LEU A 89 -29.71 -14.05 -4.49
C LEU A 89 -29.24 -12.85 -3.66
N GLY A 90 -30.16 -12.04 -3.12
CA GLY A 90 -29.81 -10.99 -2.17
C GLY A 90 -29.16 -11.53 -0.89
N VAL A 91 -29.72 -12.59 -0.31
CA VAL A 91 -29.12 -13.29 0.86
C VAL A 91 -27.77 -13.91 0.49
N MET A 92 -27.64 -14.49 -0.71
CA MET A 92 -26.40 -15.06 -1.21
C MET A 92 -25.31 -13.99 -1.30
N ALA A 93 -25.62 -12.84 -1.90
CA ALA A 93 -24.69 -11.73 -2.06
C ALA A 93 -24.28 -11.13 -0.71
N LEU A 94 -25.24 -10.95 0.22
CA LEU A 94 -24.95 -10.48 1.58
C LEU A 94 -24.04 -11.45 2.32
N GLY A 95 -24.36 -12.75 2.30
CA GLY A 95 -23.54 -13.76 2.96
C GLY A 95 -22.16 -13.91 2.32
N ALA A 96 -22.06 -13.83 0.99
CA ALA A 96 -20.78 -13.78 0.30
C ALA A 96 -19.95 -12.57 0.76
N ALA A 97 -20.53 -11.36 0.80
CA ALA A 97 -19.84 -10.17 1.29
C ALA A 97 -19.37 -10.31 2.76
N MET A 98 -20.18 -10.92 3.63
CA MET A 98 -19.79 -11.21 5.01
C MET A 98 -18.62 -12.20 5.08
N ILE A 99 -18.64 -13.26 4.27
CA ILE A 99 -17.52 -14.22 4.21
C ILE A 99 -16.25 -13.53 3.72
N LEU A 100 -16.32 -12.71 2.67
CA LEU A 100 -15.18 -11.96 2.16
C LEU A 100 -14.58 -11.05 3.24
N ALA A 101 -15.43 -10.32 3.96
CA ALA A 101 -15.02 -9.40 5.00
C ALA A 101 -14.36 -10.11 6.21
N MET A 102 -14.87 -11.30 6.58
CA MET A 102 -14.33 -12.04 7.72
C MET A 102 -13.11 -12.88 7.37
N SER A 103 -13.02 -13.42 6.15
CA SER A 103 -12.09 -14.52 5.83
C SER A 103 -11.08 -14.19 4.74
N SER A 104 -11.50 -13.56 3.63
CA SER A 104 -10.65 -13.52 2.42
C SER A 104 -9.34 -12.76 2.60
N TRP A 105 -9.34 -11.67 3.38
CA TRP A 105 -8.11 -10.92 3.65
C TRP A 105 -7.15 -11.68 4.57
N LEU A 106 -7.66 -12.44 5.55
CA LEU A 106 -6.86 -13.33 6.40
C LEU A 106 -6.30 -14.51 5.61
N ASN A 107 -7.10 -15.04 4.68
CA ASN A 107 -6.67 -16.08 3.76
C ASN A 107 -5.57 -15.58 2.82
N ALA A 108 -5.68 -14.35 2.32
CA ALA A 108 -4.64 -13.71 1.53
C ALA A 108 -3.37 -13.47 2.36
N ALA A 109 -3.51 -13.02 3.61
CA ALA A 109 -2.40 -12.86 4.56
C ALA A 109 -1.68 -14.18 4.83
N ALA A 110 -2.40 -15.29 4.96
CA ALA A 110 -1.77 -16.60 5.15
C ALA A 110 -1.01 -17.10 3.90
N LEU A 111 -1.45 -16.72 2.69
CA LEU A 111 -0.84 -17.14 1.43
C LEU A 111 0.36 -16.27 1.04
N ALA A 112 0.27 -14.96 1.23
CA ALA A 112 1.22 -13.97 0.72
C ALA A 112 1.78 -13.01 1.77
N GLY A 113 1.37 -13.15 3.04
CA GLY A 113 1.79 -12.29 4.16
C GLY A 113 3.28 -12.08 4.24
N SER A 114 4.03 -13.19 4.21
CA SER A 114 5.49 -13.12 4.32
C SER A 114 6.13 -12.42 3.13
N ALA A 115 5.65 -12.69 1.91
CA ALA A 115 6.18 -12.06 0.70
C ALA A 115 5.86 -10.57 0.64
N ALA A 116 4.65 -10.17 1.07
CA ALA A 116 4.27 -8.77 1.16
C ALA A 116 5.08 -8.01 2.21
N LEU A 117 5.37 -8.65 3.35
CA LEU A 117 6.25 -8.07 4.36
C LEU A 117 7.69 -7.96 3.85
N GLU A 118 8.21 -8.96 3.14
CA GLU A 118 9.53 -8.88 2.49
C GLU A 118 9.61 -7.73 1.49
N GLN A 119 8.56 -7.51 0.68
CA GLN A 119 8.46 -6.36 -0.21
C GLN A 119 8.50 -5.03 0.57
N HIS A 120 7.74 -4.93 1.66
CA HIS A 120 7.75 -3.73 2.50
C HIS A 120 9.14 -3.39 3.04
N LEU A 121 9.87 -4.40 3.52
CA LEU A 121 11.22 -4.22 4.02
C LEU A 121 12.19 -3.89 2.88
N ALA A 122 12.04 -4.49 1.70
CA ALA A 122 12.87 -4.21 0.54
C ALA A 122 12.72 -2.75 0.06
N GLU A 123 11.49 -2.26 -0.10
CA GLU A 123 11.22 -0.85 -0.44
C GLU A 123 11.79 0.09 0.62
N THR A 124 11.65 -0.26 1.91
CA THR A 124 12.24 0.52 3.00
C THR A 124 13.77 0.59 2.89
N VAL A 125 14.46 -0.49 2.52
CA VAL A 125 15.91 -0.47 2.29
C VAL A 125 16.26 0.48 1.15
N GLU A 126 15.50 0.49 0.06
CA GLU A 126 15.72 1.37 -1.09
C GLU A 126 15.58 2.84 -0.69
N ASP A 127 14.52 3.19 0.04
CA ASP A 127 14.29 4.54 0.57
C ASP A 127 15.46 4.99 1.46
N TYR A 128 15.86 4.17 2.44
CA TYR A 128 16.99 4.50 3.31
C TYR A 128 18.35 4.52 2.60
N THR A 129 18.50 3.78 1.49
CA THR A 129 19.69 3.88 0.64
C THR A 129 19.75 5.25 -0.01
N ALA A 130 18.65 5.71 -0.59
CA ALA A 130 18.56 7.03 -1.19
C ALA A 130 18.80 8.15 -0.17
N ASP A 131 18.23 8.02 1.04
CA ASP A 131 18.43 8.98 2.13
C ASP A 131 19.90 9.05 2.59
N LEU A 132 20.56 7.90 2.76
CA LEU A 132 21.97 7.85 3.13
C LEU A 132 22.86 8.49 2.05
N ASP A 133 22.58 8.19 0.77
CA ASP A 133 23.33 8.75 -0.34
C ASP A 133 23.11 10.27 -0.45
N GLN A 134 21.89 10.76 -0.26
CA GLN A 134 21.59 12.19 -0.23
C GLN A 134 22.29 12.89 0.95
N ALA A 135 22.26 12.29 2.15
CA ALA A 135 22.96 12.81 3.33
C ALA A 135 24.47 12.92 3.06
N HIS A 136 25.05 11.88 2.46
CA HIS A 136 26.46 11.86 2.10
C HIS A 136 26.82 12.93 1.06
N GLN A 137 26.04 13.06 -0.01
CA GLN A 137 26.24 14.08 -1.04
C GLN A 137 26.16 15.51 -0.47
N ASN A 138 25.21 15.75 0.43
CA ASN A 138 25.08 17.04 1.14
C ASN A 138 26.31 17.31 2.02
N ALA A 139 26.83 16.31 2.72
CA ALA A 139 28.03 16.43 3.54
C ALA A 139 29.30 16.64 2.71
N LEU A 140 29.40 16.03 1.52
CA LEU A 140 30.53 16.22 0.59
C LEU A 140 30.54 17.61 -0.05
N ALA A 141 29.40 18.29 -0.14
CA ALA A 141 29.29 19.58 -0.81
C ALA A 141 30.27 20.63 -0.24
N ALA A 142 30.44 20.65 1.09
CA ALA A 142 31.40 21.55 1.77
C ALA A 142 32.87 21.25 1.42
N GLN A 143 33.19 20.01 1.03
CA GLN A 143 34.55 19.62 0.66
C GLN A 143 34.96 20.19 -0.71
N SER A 144 34.00 20.55 -1.56
CA SER A 144 34.29 21.20 -2.85
C SER A 144 34.96 22.57 -2.70
N LEU A 145 34.80 23.22 -1.54
CA LEU A 145 35.40 24.52 -1.23
C LEU A 145 36.84 24.41 -0.73
N LEU A 146 37.31 23.20 -0.39
CA LEU A 146 38.64 22.97 0.17
C LEU A 146 39.78 23.50 -0.74
N PRO A 147 39.79 23.23 -2.06
CA PRO A 147 40.85 23.72 -2.94
C PRO A 147 40.87 25.27 -3.02
N ASP A 148 39.71 25.91 -2.89
CA ASP A 148 39.61 27.38 -2.94
C ASP A 148 40.16 28.00 -1.66
N ILE A 149 39.84 27.40 -0.50
CA ILE A 149 40.36 27.80 0.81
C ILE A 149 41.88 27.61 0.87
N GLN A 150 42.40 26.49 0.38
CA GLN A 150 43.84 26.21 0.30
C GLN A 150 44.56 27.24 -0.57
N ARG A 151 44.05 27.51 -1.78
CA ARG A 151 44.63 28.52 -2.68
C ARG A 151 44.60 29.92 -2.08
N ALA A 152 43.52 30.29 -1.38
CA ALA A 152 43.42 31.57 -0.70
C ALA A 152 44.43 31.67 0.45
N SER A 153 44.54 30.63 1.28
CA SER A 153 45.51 30.52 2.38
C SER A 153 46.96 30.71 1.91
N GLU A 154 47.36 30.01 0.86
CA GLU A 154 48.70 30.10 0.28
C GLU A 154 48.99 31.49 -0.28
N ARG A 155 48.02 32.09 -0.98
CA ARG A 155 48.15 33.46 -1.50
C ARG A 155 48.38 34.45 -0.36
N PHE A 156 47.57 34.43 0.70
CA PHE A 156 47.76 35.32 1.85
C PHE A 156 49.12 35.11 2.52
N ALA A 157 49.58 33.86 2.67
CA ALA A 157 50.90 33.57 3.21
C ALA A 157 52.04 34.12 2.34
N GLN A 158 51.94 33.97 1.01
CA GLN A 158 52.93 34.48 0.06
C GLN A 158 52.97 36.00 0.04
N LEU A 159 51.80 36.67 0.02
CA LEU A 159 51.73 38.13 0.12
C LEU A 159 52.33 38.63 1.45
N ALA A 160 52.04 37.96 2.57
CA ALA A 160 52.62 38.32 3.87
C ALA A 160 54.15 38.21 3.87
N GLN A 161 54.69 37.16 3.23
CA GLN A 161 56.14 36.93 3.16
C GLN A 161 56.83 37.92 2.21
N SER A 162 56.25 38.18 1.04
CA SER A 162 56.75 39.16 0.08
C SER A 162 56.80 40.57 0.69
N GLU A 163 55.75 40.95 1.42
CA GLU A 163 55.70 42.23 2.13
C GLU A 163 56.77 42.31 3.22
N ARG A 164 56.95 41.24 4.00
CA ARG A 164 57.97 41.19 5.06
C ARG A 164 59.40 41.32 4.50
N GLN A 165 59.71 40.63 3.40
CA GLN A 165 61.06 40.56 2.85
C GLN A 165 61.45 41.73 1.96
N SER A 166 60.49 42.27 1.20
CA SER A 166 60.77 43.24 0.13
C SER A 166 59.95 44.52 0.23
N GLY A 167 58.95 44.59 1.13
CA GLY A 167 58.01 45.71 1.17
C GLY A 167 57.24 45.86 -0.15
N ALA A 168 56.92 44.74 -0.82
CA ALA A 168 56.36 44.75 -2.17
C ALA A 168 55.06 45.57 -2.33
N LEU A 169 54.28 45.72 -1.25
CA LEU A 169 53.03 46.46 -1.21
C LEU A 169 53.23 47.87 -0.64
N THR A 170 53.93 48.05 0.48
CA THR A 170 54.07 49.37 1.16
C THR A 170 55.34 50.15 0.82
N GLY A 171 56.29 49.52 0.13
CA GLY A 171 57.62 50.06 -0.16
C GLY A 171 58.61 49.96 1.01
N THR A 172 58.20 49.38 2.15
CA THR A 172 59.04 49.25 3.35
C THR A 172 59.09 47.81 3.85
N THR A 173 60.29 47.30 4.14
CA THR A 173 60.50 45.96 4.68
C THR A 173 60.19 45.90 6.17
N GLY A 174 59.59 44.81 6.66
CA GLY A 174 59.37 44.58 8.09
C GLY A 174 58.05 43.89 8.41
N SER A 175 57.81 43.61 9.69
CA SER A 175 56.57 42.98 10.19
C SER A 175 55.50 44.03 10.54
N GLY A 176 55.12 44.85 9.56
CA GLY A 176 54.09 45.88 9.73
C GLY A 176 52.68 45.31 9.89
N SER A 177 51.71 46.22 10.05
CA SER A 177 50.27 45.93 10.17
C SER A 177 49.71 45.07 9.03
N VAL A 178 50.15 45.33 7.79
CA VAL A 178 49.76 44.56 6.58
C VAL A 178 50.18 43.10 6.69
N VAL A 179 51.41 42.84 7.16
CA VAL A 179 51.96 41.49 7.32
C VAL A 179 51.20 40.72 8.40
N GLN A 180 50.87 41.37 9.52
CA GLN A 180 50.09 40.75 10.60
C GLN A 180 48.70 40.34 10.12
N LEU A 181 48.02 41.22 9.38
CA LEU A 181 46.70 40.95 8.82
C LEU A 181 46.72 39.76 7.84
N LEU A 182 47.62 39.79 6.86
CA LEU A 182 47.73 38.70 5.87
C LEU A 182 48.10 37.37 6.54
N SER A 183 48.92 37.41 7.59
CA SER A 183 49.28 36.24 8.38
C SER A 183 48.07 35.71 9.18
N GLN A 184 47.25 36.58 9.76
CA GLN A 184 46.01 36.21 10.46
C GLN A 184 45.00 35.57 9.51
N MET A 185 44.80 36.14 8.32
CA MET A 185 43.89 35.58 7.32
C MET A 185 44.34 34.20 6.83
N SER A 186 45.65 34.03 6.60
CA SER A 186 46.21 32.72 6.26
C SER A 186 45.97 31.70 7.39
N ALA A 187 46.14 32.10 8.66
CA ALA A 187 45.86 31.23 9.80
C ALA A 187 44.38 30.82 9.88
N GLN A 188 43.46 31.77 9.72
CA GLN A 188 42.02 31.49 9.74
C GLN A 188 41.58 30.56 8.59
N MET A 189 42.17 30.70 7.40
CA MET A 189 41.92 29.77 6.28
C MET A 189 42.50 28.37 6.56
N LYS A 190 43.65 28.27 7.23
CA LYS A 190 44.23 26.98 7.66
C LYS A 190 43.38 26.30 8.73
N ASP A 191 42.77 27.06 9.64
CA ASP A 191 41.86 26.51 10.65
C ASP A 191 40.60 25.94 9.99
N LEU A 192 40.04 26.64 8.98
CA LEU A 192 38.95 26.13 8.16
C LEU A 192 39.34 24.87 7.40
N GLU A 193 40.52 24.86 6.76
CA GLU A 193 41.06 23.69 6.08
C GLU A 193 41.17 22.47 7.02
N SER A 194 41.71 22.68 8.22
CA SER A 194 41.82 21.64 9.25
C SER A 194 40.44 21.11 9.67
N GLY A 195 39.48 22.02 9.89
CA GLY A 195 38.10 21.66 10.18
C GLY A 195 37.47 20.81 9.07
N ILE A 196 37.61 21.22 7.80
CA ILE A 196 37.08 20.50 6.64
C ILE A 196 37.68 19.09 6.53
N ASN A 197 38.98 18.96 6.75
CA ASN A 197 39.65 17.65 6.75
C ASN A 197 39.16 16.75 7.89
N ALA A 198 38.94 17.28 9.09
CA ALA A 198 38.40 16.51 10.21
C ALA A 198 36.95 16.03 9.95
N SER A 199 36.09 16.89 9.42
CA SER A 199 34.73 16.46 9.03
C SER A 199 34.76 15.46 7.89
N ARG A 200 35.67 15.56 6.93
CA ARG A 200 35.79 14.56 5.86
C ARG A 200 36.05 13.16 6.41
N GLU A 201 36.92 13.02 7.40
CA GLU A 201 37.17 11.74 8.08
C GLU A 201 35.92 11.24 8.82
N GLN A 202 35.23 12.14 9.52
CA GLN A 202 33.99 11.82 10.24
C GLN A 202 32.85 11.40 9.29
N VAL A 203 32.64 12.12 8.19
CA VAL A 203 31.66 11.81 7.14
C VAL A 203 31.95 10.45 6.50
N THR A 204 33.22 10.17 6.20
CA THR A 204 33.63 8.86 5.65
C THR A 204 33.33 7.73 6.64
N THR A 205 33.61 7.95 7.92
CA THR A 205 33.34 6.98 8.98
C THR A 205 31.84 6.72 9.15
N LEU A 206 31.03 7.78 9.22
CA LEU A 206 29.57 7.68 9.33
C LEU A 206 28.95 7.03 8.09
N PHE A 207 29.39 7.38 6.89
CA PHE A 207 28.88 6.76 5.66
C PHE A 207 29.20 5.25 5.62
N ASN A 208 30.42 4.86 5.98
CA ASN A 208 30.78 3.43 6.08
C ASN A 208 29.96 2.70 7.14
N GLN A 209 29.63 3.34 8.26
CA GLN A 209 28.72 2.77 9.26
C GLN A 209 27.31 2.60 8.67
N GLY A 210 26.79 3.61 7.97
CA GLY A 210 25.48 3.55 7.30
C GLY A 210 25.42 2.44 6.26
N GLN A 211 26.46 2.27 5.43
CA GLN A 211 26.56 1.19 4.45
C GLN A 211 26.53 -0.20 5.10
N LYS A 212 27.23 -0.40 6.22
CA LYS A 212 27.17 -1.65 6.98
C LYS A 212 25.78 -1.94 7.54
N ARG A 213 25.05 -0.90 7.99
CA ARG A 213 23.66 -1.04 8.45
C ARG A 213 22.74 -1.43 7.29
N LEU A 214 22.87 -0.79 6.13
CA LEU A 214 22.13 -1.16 4.93
C LEU A 214 22.44 -2.60 4.46
N GLU A 215 23.69 -3.05 4.56
CA GLU A 215 24.07 -4.44 4.28
C GLU A 215 23.40 -5.42 5.24
N ALA A 216 23.38 -5.11 6.54
CA ALA A 216 22.66 -5.91 7.53
C ALA A 216 21.15 -5.96 7.24
N MET A 217 20.54 -4.81 6.90
CA MET A 217 19.14 -4.72 6.51
C MET A 217 18.85 -5.58 5.27
N ARG A 218 19.65 -5.48 4.20
CA ARG A 218 19.51 -6.32 2.99
C ARG A 218 19.60 -7.80 3.32
N THR A 219 20.54 -8.17 4.19
CA THR A 219 20.69 -9.56 4.65
C THR A 219 19.44 -10.03 5.39
N LEU A 220 18.85 -9.20 6.26
CA LEU A 220 17.61 -9.50 6.97
C LEU A 220 16.43 -9.69 6.02
N VAL A 221 16.35 -8.91 4.92
CA VAL A 221 15.31 -9.07 3.90
C VAL A 221 15.50 -10.37 3.12
N SER A 222 16.71 -10.67 2.65
CA SER A 222 16.97 -11.82 1.78
C SER A 222 17.15 -13.18 2.49
N ALA A 223 17.32 -13.16 3.82
CA ALA A 223 17.60 -14.39 4.57
C ALA A 223 16.43 -15.39 4.48
N PRO A 224 16.70 -16.70 4.35
CA PRO A 224 15.64 -17.70 4.37
C PRO A 224 15.05 -17.84 5.80
N GLY A 225 13.76 -18.19 5.89
CA GLY A 225 13.09 -18.52 7.15
C GLY A 225 11.96 -17.55 7.52
N ALA A 226 11.49 -17.65 8.77
CA ALA A 226 10.37 -16.84 9.26
C ALA A 226 10.71 -15.34 9.16
N ILE A 227 9.79 -14.55 8.61
CA ILE A 227 10.00 -13.12 8.37
C ILE A 227 9.76 -12.28 9.62
N GLU A 228 8.84 -12.67 10.52
CA GLU A 228 8.45 -11.84 11.66
C GLU A 228 9.63 -11.50 12.59
N PRO A 229 10.46 -12.47 13.06
CA PRO A 229 11.62 -12.12 13.89
C PRO A 229 12.68 -11.33 13.15
N ARG A 230 12.75 -11.46 11.82
CA ARG A 230 13.68 -10.70 10.97
C ARG A 230 13.21 -9.25 10.83
N ALA A 231 11.91 -9.02 10.69
CA ALA A 231 11.30 -7.69 10.64
C ALA A 231 11.51 -6.93 11.97
N ASP A 232 11.46 -7.63 13.11
CA ASP A 232 11.79 -7.04 14.42
C ASP A 232 13.25 -6.57 14.47
N GLN A 233 14.19 -7.42 14.03
CA GLN A 233 15.61 -7.05 13.97
C GLN A 233 15.86 -5.92 12.97
N PHE A 234 15.15 -5.93 11.84
CA PHE A 234 15.23 -4.88 10.82
C PHE A 234 14.84 -3.52 11.40
N SER A 235 13.80 -3.48 12.24
CA SER A 235 13.35 -2.26 12.92
C SER A 235 14.48 -1.63 13.76
N SER A 236 15.30 -2.45 14.42
CA SER A 236 16.47 -1.98 15.18
C SER A 236 17.54 -1.35 14.27
N GLU A 237 17.85 -2.00 13.14
CA GLU A 237 18.80 -1.48 12.16
C GLU A 237 18.33 -0.17 11.52
N VAL A 238 17.03 -0.04 11.27
CA VAL A 238 16.42 1.20 10.77
C VAL A 238 16.62 2.37 11.73
N VAL A 239 16.39 2.16 13.03
CA VAL A 239 16.60 3.20 14.05
C VAL A 239 18.08 3.59 14.10
N ALA A 240 18.98 2.60 14.07
CA ALA A 240 20.42 2.85 14.06
C ALA A 240 20.86 3.65 12.81
N LEU A 241 20.36 3.28 11.63
CA LEU A 241 20.65 3.96 10.37
C LEU A 241 20.10 5.39 10.35
N THR A 242 18.88 5.59 10.86
CA THR A 242 18.29 6.94 11.00
C THR A 242 19.19 7.83 11.85
N GLY A 243 19.75 7.30 12.95
CA GLY A 243 20.73 8.01 13.77
C GLY A 243 22.02 8.38 13.02
N VAL A 244 22.52 7.49 12.15
CA VAL A 244 23.68 7.77 11.30
C VAL A 244 23.37 8.86 10.27
N ILE A 245 22.22 8.81 9.61
CA ILE A 245 21.78 9.82 8.63
C ILE A 245 21.64 11.19 9.30
N ALA A 246 21.02 11.25 10.48
CA ALA A 246 20.93 12.47 11.27
C ALA A 246 22.31 13.02 11.66
N SER A 247 23.24 12.14 12.07
CA SER A 247 24.62 12.52 12.42
C SER A 247 25.38 13.06 11.19
N LEU A 248 25.18 12.48 10.00
CA LEU A 248 25.75 12.98 8.75
C LEU A 248 25.26 14.40 8.45
N GLY A 249 23.96 14.65 8.60
CA GLY A 249 23.38 15.99 8.43
C GLY A 249 23.97 17.02 9.41
N GLN A 250 24.22 16.63 10.66
CA GLN A 250 24.81 17.49 11.69
C GLN A 250 26.32 17.74 11.52
N THR A 251 27.03 16.89 10.78
CA THR A 251 28.49 16.99 10.56
C THR A 251 28.86 18.04 9.50
N SER A 252 27.87 18.75 8.95
CA SER A 252 28.08 19.82 7.97
C SER A 252 28.87 21.00 8.56
N ILE A 253 29.96 21.39 7.87
CA ILE A 253 30.79 22.57 8.23
C ILE A 253 30.28 23.84 7.53
N ALA A 254 29.29 23.75 6.64
CA ALA A 254 28.77 24.92 5.92
C ALA A 254 28.43 26.12 6.83
N PRO A 255 27.81 25.94 8.03
CA PRO A 255 27.60 27.06 8.96
C PRO A 255 28.91 27.70 9.46
N SER A 256 29.95 26.90 9.71
CA SER A 256 31.27 27.37 10.15
C SER A 256 32.02 28.10 9.05
N ILE A 257 31.92 27.61 7.79
CA ILE A 257 32.51 28.30 6.62
C ILE A 257 31.84 29.65 6.42
N ARG A 258 30.50 29.70 6.48
CA ARG A 258 29.75 30.95 6.36
C ARG A 258 30.15 31.96 7.43
N ARG A 259 30.21 31.53 8.71
CA ARG A 259 30.62 32.40 9.82
C ARG A 259 32.05 32.92 9.63
N ALA A 260 32.98 32.06 9.24
CA ALA A 260 34.36 32.48 8.99
C ALA A 260 34.47 33.42 7.78
N ALA A 261 33.63 33.25 6.75
CA ALA A 261 33.53 34.18 5.63
C ALA A 261 33.06 35.56 6.11
N ASP A 262 32.01 35.61 6.94
CA ASP A 262 31.50 36.87 7.50
C ASP A 262 32.56 37.56 8.39
N ASP A 263 33.24 36.79 9.25
CA ASP A 263 34.31 37.28 10.12
C ASP A 263 35.51 37.83 9.33
N LEU A 264 35.84 37.27 8.16
CA LEU A 264 36.88 37.80 7.28
C LEU A 264 36.58 39.23 6.80
N SER A 265 35.30 39.54 6.61
CA SER A 265 34.86 40.86 6.15
C SER A 265 34.80 41.89 7.28
N LEU A 266 34.47 41.45 8.51
CA LEU A 266 34.24 42.30 9.68
C LEU A 266 35.46 42.45 10.59
N GLY A 267 36.36 41.47 10.63
CA GLY A 267 37.52 41.39 11.54
C GLY A 267 38.63 42.40 11.26
N PHE A 268 38.39 43.35 10.36
CA PHE A 268 39.35 44.38 10.03
C PHE A 268 39.36 45.48 11.11
N ILE A 269 40.33 45.43 12.01
CA ILE A 269 40.71 46.58 12.86
C ILE A 269 42.06 47.07 12.35
N ALA A 270 42.13 48.29 11.80
CA ALA A 270 43.40 48.87 11.36
C ALA A 270 44.31 49.06 12.59
N PRO A 271 45.49 48.41 12.67
CA PRO A 271 46.48 48.78 13.67
C PRO A 271 46.91 50.23 13.41
N VAL A 272 46.92 51.06 14.45
CA VAL A 272 47.36 52.46 14.33
C VAL A 272 48.83 52.44 13.91
N ALA A 273 49.14 53.09 12.78
CA ALA A 273 50.52 53.17 12.29
C ALA A 273 51.39 53.94 13.30
N ASP A 274 52.52 53.38 13.71
CA ASP A 274 53.48 54.09 14.55
C ASP A 274 54.11 55.24 13.73
N GLY A 275 53.80 56.46 14.16
CA GLY A 275 53.83 57.69 13.35
C GLY A 275 55.19 58.34 13.14
N GLY A 276 56.15 57.61 12.55
CA GLY A 276 57.44 58.19 12.18
C GLY A 276 57.45 58.96 10.84
N ASP A 277 56.63 58.55 9.86
CA ASP A 277 56.67 59.04 8.47
C ASP A 277 55.24 59.07 7.87
N ALA A 278 54.73 60.28 7.59
CA ALA A 278 53.36 60.48 7.07
C ALA A 278 53.14 59.85 5.68
N ASP A 279 54.17 59.77 4.85
CA ASP A 279 54.09 59.19 3.51
C ASP A 279 54.00 57.66 3.56
N LEU A 280 54.57 57.04 4.60
CA LEU A 280 54.41 55.61 4.88
C LEU A 280 52.99 55.27 5.35
N VAL A 281 52.39 56.12 6.20
CA VAL A 281 51.01 55.95 6.68
C VAL A 281 50.04 55.99 5.51
N ASP A 282 50.15 57.00 4.62
CA ASP A 282 49.30 57.13 3.43
C ASP A 282 49.41 55.93 2.48
N ARG A 283 50.63 55.38 2.28
CA ARG A 283 50.83 54.17 1.47
C ARG A 283 50.21 52.95 2.12
N GLN A 284 50.40 52.76 3.43
CA GLN A 284 49.83 51.66 4.19
C GLN A 284 48.29 51.71 4.13
N ASP A 285 47.68 52.88 4.26
CA ASP A 285 46.23 53.03 4.19
C ASP A 285 45.66 52.65 2.81
N ARG A 286 46.33 53.04 1.72
CA ARG A 286 45.92 52.66 0.35
C ARG A 286 46.07 51.15 0.09
N VAL A 287 47.17 50.56 0.54
CA VAL A 287 47.39 49.10 0.44
C VAL A 287 46.34 48.36 1.25
N MET A 288 46.10 48.80 2.49
CA MET A 288 45.10 48.20 3.37
C MET A 288 43.70 48.33 2.79
N ALA A 289 43.34 49.46 2.16
CA ALA A 289 42.07 49.61 1.46
C ALA A 289 41.92 48.63 0.29
N THR A 290 43.00 48.40 -0.47
CA THR A 290 43.02 47.45 -1.60
C THR A 290 42.91 46.00 -1.11
N VAL A 291 43.65 45.64 -0.07
CA VAL A 291 43.58 44.32 0.57
C VAL A 291 42.18 44.08 1.15
N ARG A 292 41.59 45.07 1.84
CA ARG A 292 40.19 45.01 2.32
C ARG A 292 39.22 44.72 1.19
N ALA A 293 39.31 45.45 0.08
CA ALA A 293 38.42 45.26 -1.06
C ALA A 293 38.55 43.85 -1.66
N SER A 294 39.78 43.35 -1.79
CA SER A 294 40.03 41.99 -2.29
C SER A 294 39.51 40.91 -1.32
N VAL A 295 39.69 41.11 -0.01
CA VAL A 295 39.23 40.18 1.03
C VAL A 295 37.71 40.17 1.11
N ALA A 296 37.06 41.33 1.04
CA ALA A 296 35.61 41.43 1.01
C ALA A 296 35.01 40.72 -0.21
N ALA A 297 35.62 40.84 -1.38
CA ALA A 297 35.20 40.11 -2.57
C ALA A 297 35.34 38.59 -2.39
N GLN A 298 36.46 38.11 -1.85
CA GLN A 298 36.68 36.67 -1.62
C GLN A 298 35.76 36.10 -0.54
N SER A 299 35.56 36.84 0.55
CA SER A 299 34.60 36.50 1.62
C SER A 299 33.20 36.36 1.07
N LYS A 300 32.76 37.28 0.20
CA LYS A 300 31.44 37.22 -0.43
C LYS A 300 31.26 35.94 -1.25
N VAL A 301 32.23 35.57 -2.08
CA VAL A 301 32.18 34.32 -2.87
C VAL A 301 32.11 33.10 -1.95
N LEU A 302 32.88 33.07 -0.87
CA LEU A 302 32.87 31.96 0.09
C LEU A 302 31.54 31.88 0.85
N SER A 303 30.96 33.02 1.23
CA SER A 303 29.67 33.12 1.90
C SER A 303 28.52 32.68 0.98
N GLU A 304 28.51 33.12 -0.27
CA GLU A 304 27.53 32.68 -1.29
C GLU A 304 27.59 31.18 -1.55
N ALA A 305 28.81 30.62 -1.66
CA ALA A 305 28.98 29.18 -1.84
C ALA A 305 28.55 28.37 -0.60
N ALA A 306 28.80 28.90 0.61
CA ALA A 306 28.31 28.28 1.84
C ALA A 306 26.78 28.36 1.93
N ASP A 307 26.17 29.48 1.52
CA ASP A 307 24.72 29.64 1.46
C ASP A 307 24.06 28.70 0.45
N GLU A 308 24.69 28.45 -0.70
CA GLU A 308 24.23 27.45 -1.67
C GLU A 308 24.21 26.03 -1.06
N ILE A 309 25.23 25.69 -0.27
CA ILE A 309 25.29 24.40 0.44
C ILE A 309 24.20 24.32 1.52
N LEU A 310 23.98 25.40 2.28
CA LEU A 310 22.95 25.48 3.31
C LEU A 310 21.53 25.47 2.73
N ALA A 311 21.35 25.92 1.50
CA ALA A 311 20.08 25.92 0.80
C ALA A 311 19.70 24.55 0.21
N ARG A 312 20.63 23.57 0.20
CA ARG A 312 20.33 22.21 -0.25
C ARG A 312 19.23 21.59 0.59
N THR A 313 18.36 20.82 -0.06
CA THR A 313 17.24 20.17 0.63
C THR A 313 17.76 19.17 1.67
N PRO A 314 17.40 19.33 2.96
CA PRO A 314 17.76 18.37 3.99
C PRO A 314 17.08 17.03 3.69
N VAL A 315 17.72 15.94 4.14
CA VAL A 315 17.13 14.60 4.06
C VAL A 315 15.86 14.59 4.89
N LYS A 316 14.77 14.06 4.33
CA LYS A 316 13.50 13.97 5.03
C LYS A 316 13.62 12.89 6.10
N GLU A 317 13.17 13.18 7.31
CA GLU A 317 13.11 12.16 8.34
C GLU A 317 11.93 11.22 8.07
N HIS A 318 12.24 10.01 7.58
CA HIS A 318 11.26 8.96 7.40
C HIS A 318 11.06 8.21 8.71
N ARG A 319 9.80 8.15 9.18
CA ARG A 319 9.43 7.29 10.31
C ARG A 319 9.07 5.90 9.77
N PHE A 320 9.90 4.92 10.10
CA PHE A 320 9.56 3.52 9.87
C PHE A 320 8.36 3.11 10.71
N VAL A 321 7.40 2.46 10.06
CA VAL A 321 6.20 1.91 10.70
C VAL A 321 6.25 0.40 10.50
N PRO A 322 6.48 -0.40 11.56
CA PRO A 322 6.45 -1.84 11.43
C PRO A 322 5.04 -2.27 11.02
N LEU A 323 4.97 -3.21 10.07
CA LEU A 323 3.72 -3.81 9.60
C LEU A 323 3.68 -5.28 9.98
N SER A 324 2.49 -5.76 10.36
CA SER A 324 2.20 -7.19 10.39
C SER A 324 2.10 -7.76 8.97
N SER A 325 2.26 -9.08 8.84
CA SER A 325 2.07 -9.82 7.58
C SER A 325 0.70 -9.53 6.94
N ALA A 326 -0.34 -9.38 7.77
CA ALA A 326 -1.70 -9.10 7.29
C ALA A 326 -1.86 -7.65 6.80
N GLU A 327 -1.29 -6.68 7.50
CA GLU A 327 -1.29 -5.28 7.07
C GLU A 327 -0.47 -5.08 5.79
N ALA A 328 0.66 -5.78 5.66
CA ALA A 328 1.48 -5.74 4.46
C ALA A 328 0.69 -6.20 3.23
N VAL A 329 -0.07 -7.30 3.32
CA VAL A 329 -0.90 -7.79 2.20
C VAL A 329 -2.01 -6.82 1.82
N LEU A 330 -2.54 -6.05 2.77
CA LEU A 330 -3.52 -5.00 2.48
C LEU A 330 -2.85 -3.79 1.80
N ARG A 331 -1.67 -3.38 2.30
CA ARG A 331 -0.91 -2.26 1.74
C ARG A 331 -0.43 -2.53 0.31
N TYR A 332 0.06 -3.75 0.07
CA TYR A 332 0.61 -4.21 -1.21
C TYR A 332 -0.39 -5.07 -2.00
N ALA A 333 -1.70 -4.90 -1.78
CA ALA A 333 -2.72 -5.77 -2.35
C ALA A 333 -2.66 -5.88 -3.89
N ALA A 334 -2.25 -4.80 -4.56
CA ALA A 334 -2.11 -4.75 -6.02
C ALA A 334 -1.02 -5.69 -6.57
N ASP A 335 0.03 -5.95 -5.79
CA ASP A 335 1.16 -6.80 -6.21
C ASP A 335 0.85 -8.29 -5.97
N PHE A 336 -0.10 -8.59 -5.07
CA PHE A 336 -0.48 -9.95 -4.69
C PHE A 336 -1.87 -10.36 -5.21
N ILE A 337 -2.31 -9.85 -6.37
CA ILE A 337 -3.59 -10.21 -7.00
C ILE A 337 -3.81 -11.74 -7.09
N PRO A 338 -2.81 -12.58 -7.45
CA PRO A 338 -3.02 -14.04 -7.48
C PRO A 338 -3.37 -14.63 -6.12
N ALA A 339 -2.76 -14.14 -5.03
CA ALA A 339 -3.06 -14.60 -3.68
C ALA A 339 -4.46 -14.17 -3.24
N TRP A 340 -4.83 -12.92 -3.52
CA TRP A 340 -6.18 -12.40 -3.30
C TRP A 340 -7.24 -13.17 -4.11
N ALA A 341 -6.97 -13.44 -5.38
CA ALA A 341 -7.85 -14.23 -6.23
C ALA A 341 -8.02 -15.64 -5.68
N GLY A 342 -6.94 -16.29 -5.23
CA GLY A 342 -7.00 -17.59 -4.57
C GLY A 342 -7.84 -17.57 -3.29
N ALA A 343 -7.58 -16.60 -2.41
CA ALA A 343 -8.30 -16.45 -1.15
C ALA A 343 -9.80 -16.22 -1.34
N VAL A 344 -10.18 -15.28 -2.23
CA VAL A 344 -11.57 -15.01 -2.61
C VAL A 344 -12.21 -16.23 -3.28
N SER A 345 -11.46 -16.94 -4.12
CA SER A 345 -11.97 -18.14 -4.79
C SER A 345 -12.30 -19.24 -3.81
N ILE A 346 -11.45 -19.51 -2.80
CA ILE A 346 -11.73 -20.53 -1.78
C ILE A 346 -13.06 -20.24 -1.07
N ASP A 347 -13.33 -18.97 -0.79
CA ASP A 347 -14.54 -18.53 -0.08
C ASP A 347 -15.80 -18.54 -0.97
N LEU A 348 -15.68 -18.24 -2.27
CA LEU A 348 -16.80 -18.04 -3.19
C LEU A 348 -17.06 -19.19 -4.18
N LEU A 349 -16.12 -20.10 -4.39
CA LEU A 349 -16.28 -21.26 -5.29
C LEU A 349 -17.54 -22.08 -4.96
N PRO A 350 -17.93 -22.28 -3.69
CA PRO A 350 -19.20 -22.95 -3.39
C PRO A 350 -20.42 -22.29 -4.05
N GLY A 351 -20.42 -20.97 -4.27
CA GLY A 351 -21.48 -20.28 -5.01
C GLY A 351 -21.62 -20.76 -6.44
N VAL A 352 -20.51 -21.08 -7.12
CA VAL A 352 -20.53 -21.69 -8.46
C VAL A 352 -21.21 -23.05 -8.42
N LEU A 353 -20.94 -23.86 -7.40
CA LEU A 353 -21.60 -25.17 -7.20
C LEU A 353 -23.12 -24.99 -6.99
N VAL A 354 -23.53 -23.98 -6.22
CA VAL A 354 -24.96 -23.65 -6.05
C VAL A 354 -25.62 -23.29 -7.38
N PHE A 355 -24.96 -22.50 -8.23
CA PHE A 355 -25.48 -22.17 -9.55
C PHE A 355 -25.60 -23.39 -10.46
N ILE A 356 -24.60 -24.28 -10.48
CA ILE A 356 -24.65 -25.53 -11.24
C ILE A 356 -25.85 -26.37 -10.78
N LEU A 357 -26.01 -26.57 -9.47
CA LEU A 357 -27.16 -27.29 -8.90
C LEU A 357 -28.50 -26.66 -9.28
N ALA A 358 -28.60 -25.33 -9.25
CA ALA A 358 -29.82 -24.61 -9.60
C ALA A 358 -30.20 -24.77 -11.08
N VAL A 359 -29.22 -24.80 -11.99
CA VAL A 359 -29.44 -25.04 -13.42
C VAL A 359 -29.88 -26.48 -13.65
N VAL A 360 -29.23 -27.46 -13.03
CA VAL A 360 -29.57 -28.88 -13.18
C VAL A 360 -30.98 -29.17 -12.65
N HIS A 361 -31.34 -28.69 -11.45
CA HIS A 361 -32.71 -28.84 -10.92
C HIS A 361 -33.75 -28.12 -11.78
N GLY A 362 -33.38 -26.99 -12.40
CA GLY A 362 -34.23 -26.31 -13.39
C GLY A 362 -34.48 -27.16 -14.64
N ALA A 363 -33.44 -27.81 -15.16
CA ALA A 363 -33.55 -28.69 -16.31
C ALA A 363 -34.40 -29.94 -16.03
N ILE A 364 -34.24 -30.54 -14.84
CA ILE A 364 -35.05 -31.68 -14.39
C ILE A 364 -36.53 -31.30 -14.34
N ARG A 365 -36.89 -30.18 -13.69
CA ARG A 365 -38.28 -29.72 -13.62
C ARG A 365 -38.90 -29.50 -15.00
N LYS A 366 -38.15 -28.87 -15.92
CA LYS A 366 -38.63 -28.66 -17.29
C LYS A 366 -38.88 -29.97 -18.03
N GLN A 367 -38.07 -31.01 -17.76
CA GLN A 367 -38.31 -32.34 -18.32
C GLN A 367 -39.52 -33.02 -17.68
N GLU A 368 -39.69 -32.94 -16.36
CA GLU A 368 -40.85 -33.49 -15.66
C GLU A 368 -42.17 -32.83 -16.12
N GLU A 369 -42.19 -31.51 -16.31
CA GLU A 369 -43.35 -30.78 -16.88
C GLU A 369 -43.73 -31.29 -18.28
N SER A 370 -42.74 -31.73 -19.06
CA SER A 370 -42.95 -32.28 -20.42
C SER A 370 -43.43 -33.73 -20.44
N MET A 371 -43.43 -34.44 -19.31
CA MET A 371 -43.90 -35.82 -19.23
C MET A 371 -45.45 -35.88 -19.27
N PRO A 372 -46.05 -36.92 -19.87
CA PRO A 372 -47.49 -37.16 -19.79
C PRO A 372 -47.98 -37.17 -18.33
N PHE A 373 -49.17 -36.64 -18.05
CA PHE A 373 -49.71 -36.57 -16.68
C PHE A 373 -49.74 -37.94 -15.98
N ALA A 374 -50.03 -39.01 -16.71
CA ALA A 374 -50.03 -40.38 -16.21
C ALA A 374 -48.66 -40.85 -15.66
N GLU A 375 -47.56 -40.27 -16.12
CA GLU A 375 -46.20 -40.58 -15.67
C GLU A 375 -45.74 -39.67 -14.52
N ARG A 376 -46.53 -38.65 -14.16
CA ARG A 376 -46.25 -37.69 -13.07
C ARG A 376 -46.96 -38.03 -11.75
N ILE A 377 -47.99 -38.87 -11.79
CA ILE A 377 -48.80 -39.20 -10.61
C ILE A 377 -48.07 -40.23 -9.75
N THR A 378 -47.82 -39.89 -8.49
CA THR A 378 -47.34 -40.83 -7.49
C THR A 378 -48.47 -41.79 -7.07
N ALA A 379 -48.14 -43.00 -6.59
CA ALA A 379 -49.15 -43.94 -6.10
C ALA A 379 -50.03 -43.35 -4.97
N ALA A 380 -49.48 -42.46 -4.16
CA ALA A 380 -50.21 -41.74 -3.11
C ALA A 380 -51.23 -40.75 -3.70
N GLU A 381 -50.84 -39.97 -4.72
CA GLU A 381 -51.75 -39.07 -5.43
C GLU A 381 -52.82 -39.84 -6.22
N LEU A 382 -52.50 -41.03 -6.74
CA LEU A 382 -53.48 -41.91 -7.38
C LEU A 382 -54.51 -42.40 -6.36
N LEU A 383 -54.08 -42.85 -5.18
CA LEU A 383 -54.98 -43.27 -4.11
C LEU A 383 -55.86 -42.12 -3.62
N GLN A 384 -55.28 -40.92 -3.45
CA GLN A 384 -56.05 -39.73 -3.09
C GLN A 384 -57.03 -39.34 -4.21
N ALA A 385 -56.63 -39.42 -5.48
CA ALA A 385 -57.52 -39.18 -6.61
C ALA A 385 -58.65 -40.22 -6.68
N LEU A 386 -58.37 -41.48 -6.33
CA LEU A 386 -59.37 -42.54 -6.22
C LEU A 386 -60.32 -42.32 -5.05
N GLU A 387 -59.84 -41.85 -3.90
CA GLU A 387 -60.68 -41.46 -2.75
C GLU A 387 -61.59 -40.29 -3.12
N VAL A 388 -61.06 -39.25 -3.77
CA VAL A 388 -61.84 -38.12 -4.27
C VAL A 388 -62.88 -38.61 -5.28
N ARG A 389 -62.50 -39.52 -6.19
CA ARG A 389 -63.43 -40.15 -7.13
C ARG A 389 -64.55 -40.90 -6.40
N HIS A 390 -64.22 -41.73 -5.41
CA HIS A 390 -65.21 -42.45 -4.62
C HIS A 390 -66.15 -41.52 -3.85
N ALA A 391 -65.63 -40.42 -3.29
CA ALA A 391 -66.43 -39.41 -2.61
C ALA A 391 -67.40 -38.69 -3.58
N LEU A 392 -66.94 -38.36 -4.79
CA LEU A 392 -67.78 -37.75 -5.84
C LEU A 392 -68.87 -38.71 -6.33
N THR A 393 -68.53 -39.98 -6.57
CA THR A 393 -69.50 -41.01 -6.96
C THR A 393 -70.54 -41.25 -5.86
N ASN A 394 -70.13 -41.28 -4.59
CA ASN A 394 -71.04 -41.45 -3.45
C ASN A 394 -71.99 -40.26 -3.26
N ASN A 395 -71.56 -39.05 -3.66
CA ASN A 395 -72.39 -37.85 -3.67
C ASN A 395 -73.28 -37.72 -4.92
N GLY A 396 -73.36 -38.76 -5.77
CA GLY A 396 -74.24 -38.80 -6.93
C GLY A 396 -73.75 -38.02 -8.14
N VAL A 397 -72.49 -37.57 -8.16
CA VAL A 397 -71.90 -36.89 -9.32
C VAL A 397 -71.42 -37.95 -10.31
N ASN A 398 -72.06 -38.01 -11.48
CA ASN A 398 -71.63 -38.88 -12.56
C ASN A 398 -70.48 -38.23 -13.35
N LEU A 399 -69.25 -38.64 -13.05
CA LEU A 399 -68.04 -38.12 -13.68
C LEU A 399 -68.01 -38.34 -15.21
N GLU A 400 -68.63 -39.40 -15.73
CA GLU A 400 -68.70 -39.61 -17.18
C GLU A 400 -69.60 -38.59 -17.89
N GLN A 401 -70.66 -38.12 -17.22
CA GLN A 401 -71.48 -37.01 -17.73
C GLN A 401 -70.82 -35.65 -17.54
N ALA A 402 -70.15 -35.42 -16.40
CA ALA A 402 -69.49 -34.16 -16.10
C ALA A 402 -68.25 -33.88 -16.98
N VAL A 403 -67.58 -34.91 -17.50
CA VAL A 403 -66.44 -34.78 -18.42
C VAL A 403 -66.88 -34.76 -19.90
N ALA A 404 -68.11 -35.22 -20.19
CA ALA A 404 -68.66 -35.30 -21.55
C ALA A 404 -69.46 -34.05 -21.98
N GLU A 405 -69.76 -33.12 -21.08
CA GLU A 405 -70.34 -31.81 -21.44
C GLU A 405 -69.22 -30.84 -21.87
N PRO A 406 -69.13 -30.43 -23.16
CA PRO A 406 -68.33 -29.26 -23.50
C PRO A 406 -69.04 -28.03 -22.94
N GLU A 407 -68.29 -27.14 -22.27
CA GLU A 407 -68.83 -25.84 -21.87
C GLU A 407 -69.44 -25.14 -23.11
N PRO A 408 -70.70 -24.68 -23.06
CA PRO A 408 -71.26 -23.92 -24.16
C PRO A 408 -70.64 -22.52 -24.17
N GLU A 409 -69.97 -22.19 -25.28
CA GLU A 409 -69.77 -20.80 -25.69
C GLU A 409 -71.11 -20.06 -25.63
N LYS A 410 -71.25 -19.17 -24.65
CA LYS A 410 -72.21 -18.06 -24.70
C LYS A 410 -71.43 -16.76 -24.60
N GLY A 411 -71.08 -16.22 -25.77
CA GLY A 411 -70.91 -14.79 -25.91
C GLY A 411 -72.27 -14.09 -25.79
N LEU A 412 -72.28 -12.98 -25.05
CA LEU A 412 -73.11 -11.78 -25.22
C LEU A 412 -72.58 -10.72 -24.21
N GLU A 413 -71.80 -9.78 -24.74
CA GLU A 413 -71.74 -8.32 -24.49
C GLU A 413 -72.58 -7.78 -23.30
N GLU A 414 -72.19 -6.80 -22.45
CA GLU A 414 -71.03 -5.96 -22.11
C GLU A 414 -71.47 -5.18 -20.80
N PRO A 415 -70.65 -4.44 -20.00
CA PRO A 415 -69.67 -3.48 -20.48
C PRO A 415 -68.31 -3.47 -19.78
N ASN A 416 -67.34 -3.05 -20.58
CA ASN A 416 -65.97 -2.73 -20.23
C ASN A 416 -65.89 -1.68 -19.10
N ASN A 417 -65.18 -2.02 -18.01
CA ASN A 417 -64.63 -1.01 -17.12
C ASN A 417 -63.28 -1.46 -16.56
N ILE A 418 -62.25 -1.50 -17.41
CA ILE A 418 -60.86 -1.33 -16.98
C ILE A 418 -60.11 -0.56 -18.07
N THR A 419 -59.84 0.71 -17.79
CA THR A 419 -58.87 1.53 -18.52
C THR A 419 -57.47 0.91 -18.38
N SER A 420 -56.95 0.29 -19.45
CA SER A 420 -55.52 0.04 -19.60
C SER A 420 -54.90 1.15 -20.46
N LEU A 421 -54.08 1.98 -19.81
CA LEU A 421 -53.10 2.83 -20.45
C LEU A 421 -51.95 1.95 -20.97
N ASP A 422 -51.67 1.99 -22.27
CA ASP A 422 -50.32 1.75 -22.78
C ASP A 422 -50.13 2.45 -24.16
N PRO A 423 -48.90 2.67 -24.66
CA PRO A 423 -48.49 3.98 -25.08
C PRO A 423 -48.20 4.05 -26.59
N ARG A 424 -48.30 5.27 -27.11
CA ARG A 424 -47.50 5.78 -28.22
C ARG A 424 -47.58 5.02 -29.56
N THR A 425 -48.37 5.59 -30.46
CA THR A 425 -47.82 6.09 -31.73
C THR A 425 -48.45 7.45 -32.06
N ARG A 426 -47.63 8.51 -32.03
CA ARG A 426 -47.91 9.85 -32.58
C ARG A 426 -47.66 9.79 -34.11
N PRO A 427 -48.34 10.59 -34.96
CA PRO A 427 -48.01 12.03 -35.05
C PRO A 427 -49.13 12.99 -35.52
N LYS A 428 -48.89 14.30 -35.30
CA LYS A 428 -49.33 15.51 -36.06
C LYS A 428 -50.83 15.66 -36.39
N ASP A 429 -51.51 16.80 -36.24
CA ASP A 429 -51.10 18.19 -36.41
C ASP A 429 -52.26 19.11 -35.91
N ARG A 430 -51.87 20.30 -35.43
CA ARG A 430 -52.55 21.61 -35.52
C ARG A 430 -54.02 21.87 -35.15
N SER A 431 -54.12 22.87 -34.27
CA SER A 431 -54.82 24.18 -34.39
C SER A 431 -56.16 24.38 -33.68
N ASN A 432 -56.18 25.50 -32.92
CA ASN A 432 -57.31 26.39 -32.58
C ASN A 432 -58.52 25.75 -31.85
N GLU A 433 -59.16 26.35 -30.86
CA GLU A 433 -59.52 27.75 -30.65
C GLU A 433 -60.08 27.88 -29.23
N ASP A 434 -59.81 29.03 -28.60
CA ASP A 434 -60.55 29.73 -27.54
C ASP A 434 -61.82 29.09 -26.94
N ARG A 435 -61.82 28.94 -25.60
CA ARG A 435 -62.61 29.79 -24.67
C ARG A 435 -62.42 29.40 -23.21
#